data_AF-A0ABD2P7K5-F1
#
_entry.id   AF-A0ABD2P7K5-F1
#
_cell.length_a   1.000
_cell.length_b   1.000
_cell.length_c   1.000
_cell.angle_alpha   90.00
_cell.angle_beta   90.00
_cell.angle_gamma   90.00
#
_symmetry.space_group_name_H-M   'P 1'
#
loop_
_entity.id
_entity.type
_entity.pdbx_description
1 polymer ?
#
loop_
_entity_poly.entity_id
_entity_poly.type
_entity_poly.pdbx_seq_one_letter_code
_entity_poly.pdbx_strand_id
1 'polypeptide(L)'
;MELQPNTATKVAMTAIFLHNYLQKSTSSRCVYYTVGMFDSESTQDGDGTPGFWRQHTCSFQLHNLPGVPRRTTASAQAISDEFAEYFVSPQGELSFQHDK
;
A
#
# COMPACT_ATOMS: atom_id res chain seq x y z
N MET A 1 -12.58 13.75 2.08
CA MET A 1 -13.34 12.73 1.33
C MET A 1 -13.43 11.51 2.23
N GLU A 2 -14.61 11.20 2.76
CA GLU A 2 -14.81 10.06 3.66
C GLU A 2 -15.18 8.81 2.86
N LEU A 3 -14.66 7.65 3.28
CA LEU A 3 -15.02 6.38 2.67
C LEU A 3 -16.44 5.98 3.08
N GLN A 4 -17.19 5.40 2.15
CA GLN A 4 -18.47 4.78 2.46
C GLN A 4 -18.28 3.67 3.51
N PRO A 5 -19.20 3.50 4.48
CA PRO A 5 -19.00 2.57 5.60
C PRO A 5 -18.64 1.14 5.17
N ASN A 6 -19.30 0.61 4.14
CA ASN A 6 -19.00 -0.75 3.64
C ASN A 6 -17.57 -0.86 3.09
N THR A 7 -17.12 0.14 2.33
CA THR A 7 -15.75 0.17 1.79
C THR A 7 -14.73 0.31 2.93
N ALA A 8 -14.99 1.19 3.89
CA ALA A 8 -14.15 1.36 5.07
C ALA A 8 -14.02 0.05 5.85
N THR A 9 -15.14 -0.65 6.09
CA THR A 9 -15.15 -1.96 6.77
C THR A 9 -14.32 -2.99 6.02
N LYS A 10 -14.47 -3.11 4.70
CA LYS A 10 -13.68 -4.07 3.91
C LYS A 10 -12.19 -3.78 4.03
N VAL A 11 -11.79 -2.53 3.85
CA VAL A 11 -10.37 -2.12 3.95
C VAL A 11 -9.81 -2.41 5.34
N ALA A 12 -10.54 -2.03 6.40
CA ALA A 12 -10.13 -2.28 7.78
C ALA A 12 -9.98 -3.79 8.06
N MET A 13 -10.96 -4.59 7.67
CA MET A 13 -10.92 -6.05 7.85
C MET A 13 -9.76 -6.69 7.07
N THR A 14 -9.53 -6.27 5.83
CA THR A 14 -8.39 -6.74 5.04
C THR A 14 -7.06 -6.40 5.71
N ALA A 15 -6.90 -5.18 6.23
CA ALA A 15 -5.69 -4.78 6.94
C ALA A 15 -5.47 -5.61 8.21
N ILE A 16 -6.53 -5.86 8.99
CA ILE A 16 -6.48 -6.69 10.20
C ILE A 16 -6.08 -8.14 9.86
N PHE A 17 -6.70 -8.74 8.84
CA PHE A 17 -6.37 -10.11 8.44
C PHE A 17 -4.94 -10.22 7.93
N LEU A 18 -4.48 -9.25 7.16
CA LEU A 18 -3.09 -9.20 6.70
C LEU A 18 -2.11 -9.08 7.88
N HIS A 19 -2.37 -8.16 8.81
CA HIS A 19 -1.55 -8.00 10.03
C HIS A 19 -1.43 -9.31 10.80
N ASN A 20 -2.56 -9.97 11.07
CA ASN A 20 -2.61 -11.23 11.80
C ASN A 20 -1.84 -12.35 11.08
N TYR A 21 -1.96 -12.42 9.76
CA TYR A 21 -1.22 -13.39 8.96
C TYR A 21 0.29 -13.16 9.05
N LEU A 22 0.74 -11.92 8.84
CA LEU A 22 2.16 -11.56 8.84
C LEU A 22 2.81 -11.74 10.22
N GLN A 23 2.06 -11.50 11.30
CA GLN A 23 2.55 -11.70 12.66
C GLN A 23 2.71 -13.19 13.01
N LYS A 24 1.79 -14.05 12.53
CA LYS A 24 1.76 -15.48 12.88
C LYS A 24 2.58 -16.37 11.96
N SER A 25 2.84 -15.93 10.73
CA SER A 25 3.58 -16.72 9.76
C SER A 25 5.08 -16.73 10.06
N THR A 26 5.67 -17.92 10.13
CA THR A 26 7.11 -18.12 10.41
C THR A 26 8.01 -17.43 9.37
N SER A 27 7.58 -17.35 8.12
CA SER A 27 8.37 -16.75 7.03
C SER A 27 8.33 -15.22 7.02
N SER A 28 7.30 -14.60 7.59
CA SER A 28 7.12 -13.14 7.54
C SER A 28 7.29 -12.44 8.88
N ARG A 29 7.14 -13.16 10.01
CA ARG A 29 7.26 -12.58 11.36
C ARG A 29 8.54 -11.77 11.57
N CYS A 30 9.69 -12.32 11.18
CA CYS A 30 10.99 -11.68 11.39
C CYS A 30 11.21 -10.42 10.53
N VAL A 31 10.42 -10.22 9.49
CA VAL A 31 10.53 -9.08 8.56
C VAL A 31 9.41 -8.06 8.80
N TYR A 32 8.23 -8.53 9.23
CA TYR A 32 7.05 -7.69 9.42
C TYR A 32 7.14 -6.81 10.66
N TYR A 33 7.70 -7.31 11.75
CA TYR A 33 7.91 -6.52 12.96
C TYR A 33 9.21 -6.90 13.67
N THR A 34 9.83 -5.91 14.31
CA THR A 34 10.99 -6.10 15.17
C THR A 34 10.56 -6.32 16.62
N VAL A 35 11.35 -7.06 17.39
CA VAL A 35 11.09 -7.25 18.83
C VAL A 35 11.07 -5.88 19.52
N GLY A 36 10.04 -5.64 20.34
CA GLY A 36 9.81 -4.35 21.00
C GLY A 36 9.12 -3.30 20.13
N MET A 37 8.75 -3.60 18.89
CA MET A 37 8.03 -2.66 18.02
C MET A 37 6.66 -2.28 18.58
N PHE A 38 5.94 -3.21 19.20
CA PHE A 38 4.61 -3.02 19.80
C PHE A 38 4.68 -2.95 21.33
N ASP A 39 3.61 -2.46 21.94
CA ASP A 39 3.46 -2.51 23.40
C ASP A 39 3.39 -3.97 23.88
N SER A 40 4.00 -4.24 25.03
CA SER A 40 3.96 -5.56 25.67
C SER A 40 3.68 -5.42 27.16
N GLU A 41 2.95 -6.36 27.73
CA GLU A 41 2.67 -6.41 29.17
C GLU A 41 3.55 -7.49 29.83
N SER A 42 4.16 -7.16 30.97
CA SER A 42 4.86 -8.14 31.80
C SER A 42 3.84 -9.10 32.40
N THR A 43 3.97 -10.39 32.11
CA THR A 43 3.10 -11.42 32.70
C THR A 43 3.34 -11.65 34.18
N GLN A 44 4.42 -11.08 34.75
CA GLN A 44 4.75 -11.20 36.18
C GLN A 44 4.18 -10.04 36.99
N ASP A 45 4.29 -8.82 36.48
CA ASP A 45 4.00 -7.61 37.25
C ASP A 45 2.77 -6.85 36.72
N GLY A 46 2.26 -7.20 35.54
CA GLY A 46 1.19 -6.47 34.85
C GLY A 46 1.64 -5.11 34.27
N ASP A 47 2.92 -4.78 34.39
CA ASP A 47 3.46 -3.52 33.91
C ASP A 47 3.53 -3.51 32.38
N GLY A 48 3.00 -2.43 31.80
CA GLY A 48 3.08 -2.17 30.36
C GLY A 48 4.44 -1.60 29.97
N THR A 49 5.12 -2.25 29.04
CA THR A 49 6.30 -1.72 28.34
C THR A 49 5.85 -1.07 27.03
N PRO A 50 6.05 0.26 26.86
CA PRO A 50 5.73 0.96 25.62
C PRO A 50 6.61 0.46 24.46
N GLY A 51 6.01 0.16 23.32
CA GLY A 51 6.76 -0.23 22.13
C GLY A 51 7.45 0.94 21.43
N PHE A 52 8.48 0.64 20.63
CA PHE A 52 9.24 1.62 19.86
C PHE A 52 8.37 2.45 18.90
N TRP A 53 7.21 1.93 18.47
CA TRP A 53 6.25 2.69 17.65
C TRP A 53 5.81 4.02 18.30
N ARG A 54 5.82 4.11 19.64
CA ARG A 54 5.49 5.33 20.39
C ARG A 54 6.63 6.34 20.44
N GLN A 55 7.86 5.91 20.18
CA GLN A 55 9.05 6.77 20.19
C GLN A 55 9.21 7.56 18.88
N HIS A 56 8.54 7.15 17.79
CA HIS A 56 8.57 7.85 16.50
C HIS A 56 7.55 9.00 16.46
N THR A 57 7.85 10.12 17.11
CA THR A 57 6.95 11.28 17.13
C THR A 57 7.03 12.21 15.91
N CYS A 58 7.88 11.98 14.90
CA CYS A 58 8.13 13.04 13.89
C CYS A 58 8.28 12.66 12.40
N SER A 59 8.01 11.44 11.92
CA SER A 59 8.25 11.16 10.48
C SER A 59 7.14 10.42 9.72
N PHE A 60 6.12 9.89 10.41
CA PHE A 60 5.00 9.18 9.77
C PHE A 60 3.70 9.97 9.80
N GLN A 61 3.78 11.31 9.82
CA GLN A 61 2.59 12.09 9.51
C GLN A 61 2.15 11.68 8.09
N LEU A 62 0.88 11.31 7.93
CA LEU A 62 0.23 11.24 6.62
C LEU A 62 0.14 12.65 6.07
N HIS A 63 1.28 13.25 5.74
CA HIS A 63 1.33 14.52 5.07
C HIS A 63 0.55 14.36 3.78
N ASN A 64 -0.27 15.36 3.46
CA ASN A 64 -0.83 15.48 2.13
C ASN A 64 0.34 15.35 1.16
N LEU A 65 0.37 14.23 0.42
CA LEU A 65 1.36 14.06 -0.62
C LEU A 65 1.16 15.26 -1.55
N PRO A 66 2.22 16.07 -1.79
CA PRO A 66 2.06 17.19 -2.67
C PRO A 66 1.56 16.63 -4.01
N GLY A 67 0.49 17.24 -4.53
CA GLY A 67 -0.03 16.94 -5.86
C GLY A 67 0.96 17.42 -6.90
N VAL A 68 2.14 16.81 -6.95
CA VAL A 68 3.16 17.10 -7.95
C VAL A 68 2.68 16.43 -9.22
N PRO A 69 2.31 17.19 -10.27
CA PRO A 69 2.08 16.59 -11.57
C PRO A 69 3.38 15.92 -11.99
N ARG A 70 3.40 14.58 -12.01
CA ARG A 70 4.51 13.84 -12.59
C ARG A 70 4.46 14.09 -14.08
N ARG A 71 5.40 14.89 -14.59
CA ARG A 71 5.76 14.81 -16.00
C ARG A 71 6.44 13.46 -16.21
N THR A 72 5.84 12.63 -17.06
CA THR A 72 6.51 11.45 -17.61
C THR A 72 7.82 11.89 -18.25
N THR A 73 8.86 11.07 -18.16
CA THR A 73 10.10 11.35 -18.88
C THR A 73 9.81 11.36 -20.38
N ALA A 74 10.58 12.13 -21.16
CA ALA A 74 10.40 12.15 -22.61
C ALA A 74 10.46 10.74 -23.23
N SER A 75 11.30 9.86 -22.67
CA SER A 75 11.37 8.45 -23.07
C SER A 75 10.09 7.67 -22.75
N ALA A 76 9.53 7.84 -21.55
CA ALA A 76 8.28 7.16 -21.17
C ALA A 76 7.10 7.65 -22.03
N GLN A 77 7.09 8.94 -22.38
CA GLN A 77 6.10 9.50 -23.29
C GLN A 77 6.26 8.90 -24.69
N ALA A 78 7.47 8.90 -25.25
CA ALA A 78 7.74 8.33 -26.58
C ALA A 78 7.33 6.85 -26.69
N ILE A 79 7.62 6.05 -25.66
CA ILE A 79 7.18 4.65 -25.59
C ILE A 79 5.65 4.56 -25.58
N SER A 80 4.98 5.40 -24.77
CA SER A 80 3.51 5.39 -24.69
C SER A 80 2.88 5.78 -26.03
N ASP A 81 3.45 6.76 -26.73
CA ASP A 81 2.99 7.22 -28.03
C ASP A 81 3.20 6.13 -29.10
N GLU A 82 4.35 5.45 -29.11
CA GLU A 82 4.65 4.32 -30.00
C GLU A 82 3.64 3.18 -29.83
N PHE A 83 3.34 2.79 -28.59
CA PHE A 83 2.34 1.75 -28.33
C PHE A 83 0.93 2.20 -28.68
N ALA A 84 0.57 3.46 -28.42
CA ALA A 84 -0.73 4.00 -28.80
C ALA A 84 -0.93 3.96 -30.32
N GLU A 85 0.09 4.34 -31.10
CA GLU A 85 0.07 4.23 -32.56
C GLU A 85 -0.03 2.76 -33.01
N TYR A 86 0.73 1.86 -32.38
CA TYR A 86 0.69 0.44 -32.70
C TYR A 86 -0.71 -0.16 -32.50
N PHE A 87 -1.37 0.10 -31.37
CA PHE A 87 -2.69 -0.48 -31.07
C PHE A 87 -3.82 0.09 -31.93
N VAL A 88 -3.62 1.23 -32.60
CA VAL A 88 -4.58 1.79 -33.58
C VAL A 88 -4.23 1.35 -35.01
N SER A 89 -3.05 0.77 -35.23
CA SER A 89 -2.66 0.22 -36.53
C SER A 89 -3.36 -1.11 -36.84
N PRO A 90 -3.51 -1.49 -38.12
CA PRO A 90 -4.08 -2.79 -38.50
C PRO A 90 -3.34 -4.00 -37.92
N GLN A 91 -2.07 -3.85 -37.56
CA GLN A 91 -1.25 -4.91 -36.97
C GLN A 91 -1.51 -5.09 -35.47
N GLY A 92 -1.85 -4.02 -34.77
CA GLY A 92 -2.11 -4.03 -33.32
C GLY A 92 -3.59 -4.03 -32.96
N GLU A 93 -4.48 -3.86 -33.94
CA GLU A 93 -5.93 -3.83 -33.75
C GLU A 93 -6.47 -5.16 -33.19
N LEU A 94 -7.28 -5.06 -32.13
CA LEU A 94 -7.95 -6.22 -31.54
C LEU A 94 -9.34 -6.40 -32.14
N SER A 95 -9.78 -7.66 -32.26
CA SER A 95 -11.05 -8.00 -32.90
C SER A 95 -12.29 -7.37 -32.28
N PHE A 96 -12.21 -6.97 -31.00
CA PHE A 96 -13.31 -6.38 -30.23
C PHE A 96 -13.12 -4.88 -29.95
N GLN A 97 -12.08 -4.25 -30.51
CA GLN A 97 -11.67 -2.88 -30.18
C GLN A 97 -12.72 -1.82 -30.54
N HIS A 98 -13.63 -2.16 -31.46
CA HIS A 98 -14.69 -1.28 -31.95
C HIS A 98 -16.09 -1.82 -31.69
N ASP A 99 -16.20 -2.91 -30.92
CA ASP A 99 -17.48 -3.47 -30.50
C ASP A 99 -18.04 -2.60 -29.36
N LYS A 100 -19.23 -2.04 -29.57
CA LYS A 100 -19.96 -1.22 -28.58
C LYS A 100 -21.00 -2.03 -27.83
#